data_AF-A0A5J4QMQ7-F1
#
_entry.id   AF-A0A5J4QMQ7-F1
#
_cell.length_a   1.000
_cell.length_b   1.000
_cell.length_c   1.000
_cell.angle_alpha   90.00
_cell.angle_beta   90.00
_cell.angle_gamma   90.00
#
_symmetry.space_group_name_H-M   'P 1'
#
loop_
_entity.id
_entity.type
_entity.pdbx_description
1 polymer ?
#
loop_
_entity_poly.entity_id
_entity_poly.type
_entity_poly.pdbx_seq_one_letter_code
_entity_poly.pdbx_strand_id
1 'polypeptide(L)'
;RENYVKRCIGLPGDTLQIIHRAIYLNGIKQENPEGIQFFYHVQATGKPIPPEFFRKLGLSNEDTQGYQPGATEFYLPLTKKAYDALLGRKDLVTAINTVEWGGEGLYPPNLYTNWTTDNYGPIWIPAKGATVTLTDDNLPTYERCICAYEKNKLERKPDGIYINGERTNTYTFKMDYYWMMGDNRHNSADSRYWGFVPEDHVVGKPIVVWLSLDKDRGWFSGKIRWERLFKWVHQ
;
A
#
# COMPACT_ATOMS: atom_id res chain seq x y z
N ARG A 1 -11.08 -16.85 2.79
CA ARG A 1 -11.27 -15.67 1.93
C ARG A 1 -11.19 -14.47 2.85
N GLU A 2 -10.14 -13.67 2.72
CA GLU A 2 -9.99 -12.43 3.51
C GLU A 2 -10.49 -11.26 2.68
N ASN A 3 -11.14 -10.29 3.33
CA ASN A 3 -11.67 -9.10 2.68
C ASN A 3 -10.83 -7.90 3.12
N TYR A 4 -10.29 -7.15 2.16
CA TYR A 4 -9.53 -5.94 2.40
C TYR A 4 -10.29 -4.72 1.89
N VAL A 5 -10.17 -3.60 2.61
CA VAL A 5 -10.54 -2.28 2.10
C VAL A 5 -9.25 -1.54 1.78
N LYS A 6 -9.05 -1.21 0.50
CA LYS A 6 -7.88 -0.50 -0.01
C LYS A 6 -8.33 0.57 -1.00
N ARG A 7 -7.48 1.57 -1.20
CA ARG A 7 -7.69 2.58 -2.25
C ARG A 7 -7.28 2.00 -3.59
N CYS A 8 -8.13 2.15 -4.60
CA CYS A 8 -7.75 1.89 -5.98
C CYS A 8 -6.84 3.03 -6.43
N ILE A 9 -5.59 2.71 -6.74
CA ILE A 9 -4.57 3.68 -7.17
C ILE A 9 -4.42 3.66 -8.68
N GLY A 10 -4.34 2.49 -9.29
CA GLY A 10 -4.17 2.35 -10.75
C GLY A 10 -5.32 1.56 -11.37
N LEU A 11 -5.76 2.03 -12.53
CA LEU A 11 -6.83 1.46 -13.33
C LEU A 11 -6.28 0.58 -14.48
N PRO A 12 -7.13 -0.23 -15.13
CA PRO A 12 -6.73 -0.99 -16.30
C PRO A 12 -6.10 -0.09 -17.37
N GLY A 13 -4.90 -0.47 -17.84
CA GLY A 13 -4.16 0.25 -18.86
C GLY A 13 -3.19 1.31 -18.34
N ASP A 14 -3.28 1.68 -17.05
CA ASP A 14 -2.33 2.63 -16.45
C ASP A 14 -0.92 2.03 -16.29
N THR A 15 0.09 2.88 -16.38
CA THR A 15 1.44 2.57 -15.92
C THR A 15 1.67 3.22 -14.55
N LEU A 16 1.85 2.39 -13.52
CA LEU A 16 2.09 2.81 -12.15
C LEU A 16 3.58 2.81 -11.82
N GLN A 17 4.04 3.87 -11.19
CA GLN A 17 5.39 3.97 -10.64
C GLN A 17 5.34 4.69 -9.28
N ILE A 18 6.21 4.30 -8.36
CA ILE A 18 6.43 5.00 -7.09
C ILE A 18 7.88 5.49 -7.10
N ILE A 19 8.06 6.79 -6.85
CA ILE A 19 9.38 7.43 -6.76
C ILE A 19 9.40 8.24 -5.46
N HIS A 20 10.28 7.90 -4.53
CA HIS A 20 10.39 8.54 -3.22
C HIS A 20 9.02 8.77 -2.55
N ARG A 21 8.22 7.69 -2.43
CA ARG A 21 6.85 7.67 -1.84
C ARG A 21 5.76 8.36 -2.66
N ALA A 22 6.11 9.07 -3.73
CA ALA A 22 5.15 9.72 -4.62
C ALA A 22 4.69 8.74 -5.70
N ILE A 23 3.38 8.68 -5.91
CA ILE A 23 2.77 7.86 -6.95
C ILE A 23 2.76 8.62 -8.26
N TYR A 24 3.10 7.93 -9.34
CA TYR A 24 2.99 8.40 -10.72
C TYR A 24 2.11 7.43 -11.48
N LEU A 25 1.11 7.95 -12.20
CA LEU A 25 0.28 7.20 -13.14
C LEU A 25 0.52 7.78 -14.53
N ASN A 26 0.92 6.94 -15.47
CA ASN A 26 1.26 7.33 -16.84
C ASN A 26 2.29 8.49 -16.89
N GLY A 27 3.24 8.48 -15.96
CA GLY A 27 4.26 9.53 -15.80
C GLY A 27 3.78 10.80 -15.09
N ILE A 28 2.50 10.89 -14.72
CA ILE A 28 1.91 12.05 -14.04
C ILE A 28 1.89 11.81 -12.53
N LYS A 29 2.55 12.70 -11.78
CA LYS A 29 2.54 12.66 -10.31
C LYS A 29 1.13 12.85 -9.76
N GLN A 30 0.72 11.97 -8.88
CA GLN A 30 -0.58 12.01 -8.21
C GLN A 30 -0.49 12.76 -6.88
N GLU A 31 -1.58 13.43 -6.51
CA GLU A 31 -1.71 14.02 -5.19
C GLU A 31 -1.93 12.93 -4.13
N ASN A 32 -1.33 13.14 -2.96
CA ASN A 32 -1.54 12.24 -1.84
C ASN A 32 -2.84 12.59 -1.12
N PRO A 33 -3.74 11.63 -0.88
CA PRO A 33 -4.95 11.88 -0.11
C PRO A 33 -4.60 12.28 1.34
N GLU A 34 -5.51 13.00 1.98
CA GLU A 34 -5.34 13.36 3.39
C GLU A 34 -5.30 12.10 4.26
N GLY A 35 -4.44 12.10 5.29
CA GLY A 35 -4.40 11.04 6.29
C GLY A 35 -3.57 9.82 5.93
N ILE A 36 -2.85 9.83 4.80
CA ILE A 36 -1.85 8.79 4.52
C ILE A 36 -0.74 8.81 5.58
N GLN A 37 -0.21 7.64 5.89
CA GLN A 37 0.82 7.44 6.91
C GLN A 37 2.03 6.73 6.31
N PHE A 38 3.22 7.16 6.74
CA PHE A 38 4.48 6.47 6.50
C PHE A 38 5.17 6.24 7.84
N PHE A 39 6.02 5.22 7.92
CA PHE A 39 6.88 5.08 9.09
C PHE A 39 8.03 6.10 9.04
N TYR A 40 8.29 6.67 10.21
CA TYR A 40 9.39 7.58 10.47
C TYR A 40 10.21 7.08 11.65
N HIS A 41 11.52 7.30 11.58
CA HIS A 41 12.42 7.15 12.71
C HIS A 41 12.40 8.45 13.52
N VAL A 42 11.94 8.38 14.77
CA VAL A 42 11.83 9.50 15.68
C VAL A 42 13.01 9.48 16.65
N GLN A 43 13.75 10.59 16.71
CA GLN A 43 14.77 10.84 17.71
C GLN A 43 14.20 11.79 18.76
N ALA A 44 14.23 11.37 20.02
CA ALA A 44 13.58 12.02 21.14
C ALA A 44 14.57 12.53 22.20
N THR A 45 14.14 13.47 23.02
CA THR A 45 14.96 14.08 24.08
C THR A 45 15.13 13.18 25.31
N GLY A 46 14.47 12.03 25.35
CA GLY A 46 14.35 11.18 26.53
C GLY A 46 13.29 11.65 27.53
N LYS A 47 12.58 12.76 27.26
CA LYS A 47 11.40 13.12 28.06
C LYS A 47 10.24 12.17 27.72
N PRO A 48 9.53 11.62 28.71
CA PRO A 48 8.34 10.81 28.45
C PRO A 48 7.29 11.59 27.65
N ILE A 49 6.78 10.97 26.58
CA ILE A 49 5.68 11.47 25.77
C ILE A 49 4.40 10.86 26.34
N PRO A 50 3.45 11.68 26.83
CA PRO A 50 2.21 11.18 27.39
C PRO A 50 1.39 10.42 26.33
N PRO A 51 0.73 9.30 26.68
CA PRO A 51 -0.16 8.57 25.76
C PRO A 51 -1.24 9.45 25.11
N GLU A 52 -1.76 10.41 25.87
CA GLU A 52 -2.75 11.39 25.37
C GLU A 52 -2.21 12.26 24.21
N PHE A 53 -0.90 12.51 24.19
CA PHE A 53 -0.30 13.23 23.08
C PHE A 53 -0.29 12.38 21.81
N PHE A 54 0.06 11.10 21.89
CA PHE A 54 -0.03 10.18 20.74
C PHE A 54 -1.47 10.06 20.21
N ARG A 55 -2.45 9.98 21.12
CA ARG A 55 -3.88 9.98 20.72
C ARG A 55 -4.28 11.26 20.00
N LYS A 56 -3.80 12.43 20.45
CA LYS A 56 -4.02 13.71 19.76
C LYS A 56 -3.40 13.74 18.36
N LEU A 57 -2.30 13.01 18.15
CA LEU A 57 -1.69 12.80 16.84
C LEU A 57 -2.44 11.78 15.97
N GLY A 58 -3.46 11.11 16.52
CA GLY A 58 -4.26 10.10 15.84
C GLY A 58 -3.63 8.70 15.82
N LEU A 59 -2.67 8.44 16.71
CA LEU A 59 -1.99 7.15 16.83
C LEU A 59 -2.74 6.24 17.82
N SER A 60 -2.94 4.99 17.43
CA SER A 60 -3.49 3.94 18.29
C SER A 60 -2.41 3.33 19.19
N ASN A 61 -2.82 2.55 20.20
CA ASN A 61 -1.85 1.86 21.06
C ASN A 61 -0.93 0.92 20.27
N GLU A 62 -1.47 0.27 19.23
CA GLU A 62 -0.72 -0.59 18.31
C GLU A 62 0.34 0.20 17.54
N ASP A 63 0.00 1.41 17.07
CA ASP A 63 0.95 2.29 16.37
C ASP A 63 2.11 2.74 17.27
N THR A 64 1.90 2.70 18.59
CA THR A 64 2.89 3.13 19.60
C THR A 64 3.55 1.97 20.35
N GLN A 65 3.34 0.72 19.95
CA GLN A 65 3.86 -0.45 20.68
C GLN A 65 5.39 -0.44 20.80
N GLY A 66 6.08 0.15 19.81
CA GLY A 66 7.54 0.31 19.83
C GLY A 66 8.07 1.44 20.72
N TYR A 67 7.20 2.24 21.34
CA TYR A 67 7.59 3.32 22.25
C TYR A 67 7.60 2.86 23.71
N GLN A 68 8.64 3.28 24.45
CA GLN A 68 8.70 3.15 25.91
C GLN A 68 8.96 4.52 26.56
N PRO A 69 8.40 4.82 27.75
CA PRO A 69 8.67 6.07 28.44
C PRO A 69 10.17 6.32 28.63
N GLY A 70 10.63 7.47 28.14
CA GLY A 70 12.04 7.86 28.18
C GLY A 70 12.91 7.35 27.02
N ALA A 71 12.34 6.60 26.07
CA ALA A 71 13.05 6.18 24.87
C ALA A 71 13.54 7.39 24.05
N THR A 72 14.77 7.29 23.55
CA THR A 72 15.40 8.32 22.70
C THR A 72 15.29 8.01 21.22
N GLU A 73 14.96 6.77 20.84
CA GLU A 73 14.76 6.35 19.45
C GLU A 73 13.60 5.37 19.36
N PHE A 74 12.69 5.58 18.41
CA PHE A 74 11.55 4.69 18.14
C PHE A 74 10.95 5.01 16.77
N TYR A 75 10.01 4.17 16.33
CA TYR A 75 9.35 4.30 15.03
C TYR A 75 7.86 4.58 15.22
N LEU A 76 7.32 5.49 14.41
CA LEU A 76 5.87 5.79 14.40
C LEU A 76 5.35 5.89 12.96
N PRO A 77 4.14 5.36 12.68
CA PRO A 77 3.43 5.64 11.45
C PRO A 77 2.76 7.03 11.54
N LEU A 78 3.33 8.05 10.89
CA LEU A 78 2.85 9.43 11.01
C LEU A 78 2.14 9.88 9.74
N THR A 79 1.00 10.55 9.92
CA THR A 79 0.45 11.43 8.87
C THR A 79 1.30 12.68 8.74
N LYS A 80 1.21 13.41 7.63
CA LYS A 80 1.89 14.71 7.49
C LYS A 80 1.55 15.67 8.65
N LYS A 81 0.27 15.76 9.03
CA LYS A 81 -0.17 16.60 10.15
C LYS A 81 0.42 16.15 11.49
N ALA A 82 0.48 14.83 11.74
CA ALA A 82 1.08 14.29 12.95
C ALA A 82 2.60 14.51 12.99
N TYR A 83 3.28 14.33 11.86
CA TYR A 83 4.70 14.63 11.68
C TYR A 83 4.99 16.10 12.02
N ASP A 84 4.28 17.04 11.41
CA ASP A 84 4.49 18.47 11.62
C ASP A 84 4.23 18.85 13.09
N ALA A 85 3.18 18.30 13.71
CA ALA A 85 2.83 18.56 15.11
C ALA A 85 3.85 17.97 16.10
N LEU A 86 4.35 16.76 15.84
CA LEU A 86 5.37 16.13 16.67
C LEU A 86 6.71 16.86 16.51
N LEU A 87 7.13 17.18 15.29
CA LEU A 87 8.37 17.89 14.99
C LEU A 87 8.41 19.29 15.63
N GLY A 88 7.25 19.94 15.79
CA GLY A 88 7.11 21.22 16.50
C GLY A 88 7.36 21.14 18.00
N ARG A 89 7.30 19.95 18.62
CA ARG A 89 7.58 19.73 20.04
C ARG A 89 9.07 19.47 20.28
N LYS A 90 9.88 20.52 20.15
CA LYS A 90 11.34 20.46 20.36
C LYS A 90 11.75 20.06 21.79
N ASP A 91 10.82 20.17 22.74
CA ASP A 91 11.01 19.65 24.09
C ASP A 91 10.90 18.12 24.17
N LEU A 92 10.21 17.47 23.21
CA LEU A 92 10.00 16.02 23.13
C LEU A 92 10.87 15.34 22.06
N VAL A 93 11.03 15.97 20.89
CA VAL A 93 11.77 15.39 19.75
C VAL A 93 12.88 16.29 19.24
N THR A 94 14.01 15.68 18.88
CA THR A 94 15.17 16.35 18.29
C THR A 94 15.12 16.28 16.76
N ALA A 95 14.75 15.12 16.20
CA ALA A 95 14.63 14.91 14.76
C ALA A 95 13.57 13.84 14.42
N ILE A 96 13.04 13.90 13.20
CA ILE A 96 12.17 12.88 12.63
C ILE A 96 12.61 12.62 11.19
N ASN A 97 13.15 11.43 10.95
CA ASN A 97 13.77 11.04 9.69
C ASN A 97 12.89 10.04 8.93
N THR A 98 12.94 10.10 7.61
CA THR A 98 12.32 9.08 6.77
C THR A 98 13.03 7.74 6.95
N VAL A 99 12.26 6.65 6.82
CA VAL A 99 12.79 5.30 6.80
C VAL A 99 12.65 4.76 5.38
N GLU A 100 13.70 4.14 4.87
CA GLU A 100 13.62 3.34 3.65
C GLU A 100 13.45 1.88 4.04
N TRP A 101 12.32 1.29 3.66
CA TRP A 101 12.10 -0.14 3.83
C TRP A 101 12.44 -0.88 2.56
N GLY A 102 13.21 -1.96 2.71
CA GLY A 102 13.66 -2.82 1.63
C GLY A 102 12.51 -3.46 0.85
N GLY A 103 12.89 -4.13 -0.24
CA GLY A 103 11.94 -4.76 -1.17
C GLY A 103 11.54 -6.20 -0.84
N GLU A 104 11.72 -6.65 0.41
CA GLU A 104 11.42 -8.04 0.76
C GLU A 104 9.93 -8.35 0.54
N GLY A 105 9.66 -9.43 -0.18
CA GLY A 105 8.30 -9.87 -0.49
C GLY A 105 7.55 -8.98 -1.49
N LEU A 106 8.22 -8.03 -2.16
CA LEU A 106 7.56 -7.22 -3.19
C LEU A 106 7.16 -8.06 -4.40
N TYR A 107 6.02 -7.70 -4.97
CA TYR A 107 5.52 -8.20 -6.24
C TYR A 107 6.20 -7.46 -7.40
N PRO A 108 6.60 -8.17 -8.47
CA PRO A 108 6.50 -9.61 -8.63
C PRO A 108 7.63 -10.36 -7.91
N PRO A 109 7.32 -11.46 -7.18
CA PRO A 109 8.25 -12.10 -6.24
C PRO A 109 9.46 -12.76 -6.91
N ASN A 110 9.38 -13.03 -8.21
CA ASN A 110 10.43 -13.72 -8.98
C ASN A 110 11.14 -12.78 -9.96
N LEU A 111 11.11 -11.47 -9.70
CA LEU A 111 11.79 -10.46 -10.51
C LEU A 111 12.83 -9.70 -9.67
N TYR A 112 14.06 -9.61 -10.16
CA TYR A 112 15.13 -8.84 -9.52
C TYR A 112 15.07 -7.39 -10.00
N THR A 113 14.45 -6.51 -9.21
CA THR A 113 14.18 -5.12 -9.63
C THR A 113 14.89 -4.05 -8.81
N ASN A 114 15.56 -4.42 -7.71
CA ASN A 114 16.04 -3.48 -6.68
C ASN A 114 14.95 -2.53 -6.15
N TRP A 115 13.66 -2.87 -6.33
CA TRP A 115 12.56 -2.06 -5.84
C TRP A 115 12.51 -2.05 -4.31
N THR A 116 11.93 -0.98 -3.79
CA THR A 116 11.59 -0.79 -2.39
C THR A 116 10.11 -0.41 -2.28
N THR A 117 9.58 -0.40 -1.07
CA THR A 117 8.20 0.06 -0.84
C THR A 117 7.96 1.52 -1.25
N ASP A 118 9.03 2.31 -1.28
CA ASP A 118 9.05 3.74 -1.60
C ASP A 118 9.53 4.05 -3.04
N ASN A 119 10.14 3.07 -3.72
CA ASN A 119 10.60 3.16 -5.10
C ASN A 119 10.26 1.86 -5.84
N TYR A 120 9.19 1.89 -6.64
CA TYR A 120 8.53 0.70 -7.18
C TYR A 120 8.11 0.93 -8.63
N GLY A 121 8.21 -0.08 -9.47
CA GLY A 121 7.87 0.04 -10.88
C GLY A 121 8.94 0.74 -11.73
N PRO A 122 8.59 1.17 -12.95
CA PRO A 122 7.24 1.21 -13.49
C PRO A 122 6.65 -0.19 -13.76
N ILE A 123 5.34 -0.33 -13.59
CA ILE A 123 4.57 -1.51 -14.02
C ILE A 123 3.34 -1.08 -14.79
N TRP A 124 3.04 -1.80 -15.87
CA TRP A 124 1.79 -1.59 -16.62
C TRP A 124 0.69 -2.50 -16.06
N ILE A 125 -0.49 -1.94 -15.82
CA ILE A 125 -1.63 -2.62 -15.24
C ILE A 125 -2.48 -3.22 -16.36
N PRO A 126 -2.71 -4.54 -16.39
CA PRO A 126 -3.40 -5.14 -17.52
C PRO A 126 -4.85 -4.68 -17.71
N ALA A 127 -5.22 -4.48 -18.97
CA ALA A 127 -6.57 -4.17 -19.41
C ALA A 127 -7.15 -5.28 -20.27
N LYS A 128 -8.45 -5.51 -20.14
CA LYS A 128 -9.17 -6.51 -20.92
C LYS A 128 -9.04 -6.24 -22.41
N GLY A 129 -8.71 -7.29 -23.17
CA GLY A 129 -8.50 -7.23 -24.60
C GLY A 129 -7.15 -6.61 -25.04
N ALA A 130 -6.36 -6.07 -24.11
CA ALA A 130 -5.01 -5.62 -24.43
C ALA A 130 -4.06 -6.81 -24.56
N THR A 131 -3.10 -6.69 -25.48
CA THR A 131 -2.08 -7.72 -25.75
C THR A 131 -0.70 -7.22 -25.38
N VAL A 132 0.06 -8.05 -24.68
CA VAL A 132 1.48 -7.80 -24.38
C VAL A 132 2.37 -8.84 -25.05
N THR A 133 3.59 -8.43 -25.40
CA THR A 133 4.66 -9.38 -25.71
C THR A 133 5.29 -9.85 -24.40
N LEU A 134 5.30 -11.15 -24.18
CA LEU A 134 5.93 -11.79 -23.02
C LEU A 134 7.42 -11.98 -23.25
N THR A 135 8.21 -11.57 -22.27
CA THR A 135 9.67 -11.74 -22.20
C THR A 135 10.03 -12.36 -20.86
N ASP A 136 11.22 -12.92 -20.72
CA ASP A 136 11.66 -13.44 -19.42
C ASP A 136 11.67 -12.37 -18.32
N ASP A 137 11.89 -11.10 -18.69
CA ASP A 137 11.89 -9.96 -17.76
C ASP A 137 10.48 -9.58 -17.28
N ASN A 138 9.47 -9.60 -18.15
CA ASN A 138 8.12 -9.16 -17.76
C ASN A 138 7.20 -10.30 -17.33
N LEU A 139 7.55 -11.54 -17.66
CA LEU A 139 6.72 -12.71 -17.36
C LEU A 139 6.39 -12.84 -15.86
N PRO A 140 7.33 -12.62 -14.90
CA PRO A 140 6.99 -12.65 -13.48
C PRO A 140 5.90 -11.65 -13.09
N THR A 141 5.79 -10.53 -13.82
CA THR A 141 4.78 -9.48 -13.58
C THR A 141 3.38 -9.93 -14.02
N TYR A 142 3.25 -10.83 -14.99
CA TYR A 142 1.95 -11.21 -15.57
C TYR A 142 1.57 -12.66 -15.33
N GLU A 143 2.49 -13.52 -14.88
CA GLU A 143 2.27 -14.94 -14.63
C GLU A 143 1.06 -15.18 -13.73
N ARG A 144 0.90 -14.41 -12.65
CA ARG A 144 -0.24 -14.55 -11.74
C ARG A 144 -1.58 -14.26 -12.45
N CYS A 145 -1.62 -13.27 -13.33
CA CYS A 145 -2.80 -12.95 -14.14
C CYS A 145 -3.16 -14.12 -15.06
N ILE A 146 -2.16 -14.61 -15.80
CA ILE A 146 -2.32 -15.68 -16.78
C ILE A 146 -2.78 -16.98 -16.12
N CYS A 147 -2.13 -17.37 -15.02
CA CYS A 147 -2.30 -18.67 -14.37
C CYS A 147 -3.40 -18.67 -13.31
N ALA A 148 -3.25 -17.81 -12.29
CA ALA A 148 -4.09 -17.88 -11.10
C ALA A 148 -5.48 -17.30 -11.34
N TYR A 149 -5.57 -16.23 -12.14
CA TYR A 149 -6.81 -15.51 -12.36
C TYR A 149 -7.51 -15.97 -13.65
N GLU A 150 -6.81 -16.00 -14.78
CA GLU A 150 -7.39 -16.37 -16.09
C GLU A 150 -7.32 -17.86 -16.45
N LYS A 151 -6.83 -18.68 -15.52
CA LYS A 151 -6.85 -20.15 -15.54
C LYS A 151 -6.17 -20.78 -16.76
N ASN A 152 -5.09 -20.16 -17.26
CA ASN A 152 -4.28 -20.75 -18.32
C ASN A 152 -3.09 -21.51 -17.73
N LYS A 153 -2.61 -22.53 -18.44
CA LYS A 153 -1.36 -23.22 -18.12
C LYS A 153 -0.20 -22.48 -18.79
N LEU A 154 0.74 -21.98 -18.01
CA LEU A 154 1.96 -21.33 -18.51
C LEU A 154 3.16 -22.25 -18.25
N GLU A 155 3.97 -22.47 -19.28
CA GLU A 155 5.18 -23.30 -19.19
C GLU A 155 6.36 -22.56 -19.86
N ARG A 156 7.49 -22.50 -19.17
CA ARG A 156 8.77 -22.02 -19.74
C ARG A 156 9.61 -23.23 -20.14
N LYS A 157 9.99 -23.31 -21.41
CA LYS A 157 10.85 -24.37 -21.97
C LYS A 157 12.10 -23.73 -22.58
N PRO A 158 13.19 -24.51 -22.82
CA PRO A 158 14.43 -23.96 -23.41
C PRO A 158 14.22 -23.26 -24.75
N ASP A 159 13.19 -23.63 -25.51
CA ASP A 159 12.87 -23.09 -26.82
C ASP A 159 11.78 -22.00 -26.79
N GLY A 160 11.23 -21.64 -25.63
CA GLY A 160 10.31 -20.50 -25.49
C GLY A 160 9.21 -20.66 -24.43
N ILE A 161 8.28 -19.70 -24.45
CA ILE A 161 7.11 -19.66 -23.57
C ILE A 161 5.95 -20.40 -24.25
N TYR A 162 5.21 -21.16 -23.45
CA TYR A 162 4.04 -21.91 -23.89
C TYR A 162 2.83 -21.53 -23.03
N ILE A 163 1.69 -21.28 -23.67
CA ILE A 163 0.41 -21.05 -22.99
C ILE A 163 -0.59 -22.07 -23.51
N ASN A 164 -1.16 -22.87 -22.61
CA ASN A 164 -2.09 -23.96 -22.93
C ASN A 164 -1.53 -24.97 -23.96
N GLY A 165 -0.21 -25.18 -23.95
CA GLY A 165 0.48 -26.10 -24.86
C GLY A 165 0.92 -25.50 -26.19
N GLU A 166 0.51 -24.26 -26.51
CA GLU A 166 0.91 -23.56 -27.73
C GLU A 166 2.10 -22.63 -27.47
N ARG A 167 3.11 -22.70 -28.33
CA ARG A 167 4.28 -21.81 -28.25
C ARG A 167 3.84 -20.40 -28.64
N THR A 168 4.06 -19.43 -27.76
CA THR A 168 3.71 -18.02 -28.00
C THR A 168 4.65 -17.09 -27.24
N ASN A 169 4.80 -15.87 -27.73
CA ASN A 169 5.43 -14.77 -27.01
C ASN A 169 4.43 -13.62 -26.78
N THR A 170 3.13 -13.86 -26.92
CA THR A 170 2.10 -12.85 -26.68
C THR A 170 0.99 -13.39 -25.80
N TYR A 171 0.34 -12.49 -25.08
CA TYR A 171 -0.84 -12.80 -24.29
C TYR A 171 -1.85 -11.66 -24.35
N THR A 172 -3.12 -12.02 -24.57
CA THR A 172 -4.26 -11.09 -24.51
C THR A 172 -5.02 -11.32 -23.22
N PHE A 173 -5.12 -10.29 -22.38
CA PHE A 173 -5.81 -10.38 -21.09
C PHE A 173 -7.32 -10.47 -21.26
N LYS A 174 -7.97 -11.36 -20.51
CA LYS A 174 -9.42 -11.59 -20.52
C LYS A 174 -10.16 -10.73 -19.48
N MET A 175 -9.43 -10.11 -18.56
CA MET A 175 -9.98 -9.31 -17.46
C MET A 175 -9.31 -7.95 -17.35
N ASP A 176 -10.05 -7.01 -16.75
CA ASP A 176 -9.51 -5.77 -16.24
C ASP A 176 -8.85 -6.00 -14.89
N TYR A 177 -7.71 -5.33 -14.67
CA TYR A 177 -6.94 -5.42 -13.44
C TYR A 177 -6.75 -4.06 -12.79
N TYR A 178 -6.60 -4.09 -11.46
CA TYR A 178 -6.48 -2.91 -10.63
C TYR A 178 -5.27 -3.03 -9.72
N TRP A 179 -4.71 -1.89 -9.35
CA TRP A 179 -3.64 -1.82 -8.37
C TRP A 179 -4.11 -1.07 -7.12
N MET A 180 -4.06 -1.75 -5.98
CA MET A 180 -4.69 -1.34 -4.73
C MET A 180 -3.62 -1.02 -3.68
N MET A 181 -3.81 0.04 -2.88
CA MET A 181 -2.87 0.40 -1.81
C MET A 181 -3.59 0.88 -0.55
N GLY A 182 -3.00 0.58 0.62
CA GLY A 182 -3.49 1.09 1.90
C GLY A 182 -2.98 2.50 2.19
N ASP A 183 -3.74 3.27 2.97
CA ASP A 183 -3.32 4.62 3.36
C ASP A 183 -2.22 4.60 4.44
N ASN A 184 -2.10 3.53 5.25
CA ASN A 184 -0.90 3.27 6.06
C ASN A 184 0.14 2.55 5.21
N ARG A 185 0.89 3.34 4.42
CA ARG A 185 1.70 2.89 3.28
C ARG A 185 2.78 1.91 3.68
N HIS A 186 3.39 2.09 4.83
CA HIS A 186 4.42 1.16 5.27
C HIS A 186 3.75 -0.07 5.92
N ASN A 187 2.68 0.09 6.70
CA ASN A 187 1.99 -1.03 7.37
C ASN A 187 0.84 -1.68 6.57
N SER A 188 0.95 -1.80 5.26
CA SER A 188 -0.14 -2.28 4.41
C SER A 188 0.28 -3.45 3.54
N ALA A 189 -0.27 -4.63 3.82
CA ALA A 189 -0.37 -5.68 2.82
C ALA A 189 -1.29 -5.17 1.69
N ASP A 190 -0.72 -4.97 0.51
CA ASP A 190 -1.41 -4.45 -0.67
C ASP A 190 -0.77 -4.88 -1.99
N SER A 191 -1.13 -4.25 -3.12
CA SER A 191 -0.66 -4.66 -4.45
C SER A 191 0.85 -4.58 -4.64
N ARG A 192 1.57 -3.89 -3.76
CA ARG A 192 3.04 -3.99 -3.70
C ARG A 192 3.53 -5.39 -3.35
N TYR A 193 2.71 -6.21 -2.70
CA TYR A 193 3.07 -7.54 -2.22
C TYR A 193 2.26 -8.66 -2.90
N TRP A 194 0.95 -8.46 -3.12
CA TRP A 194 0.10 -9.47 -3.76
C TRP A 194 -0.12 -9.27 -5.27
N GLY A 195 0.33 -8.14 -5.82
CA GLY A 195 0.20 -7.81 -7.23
C GLY A 195 -1.17 -7.29 -7.64
N PHE A 196 -1.57 -7.57 -8.89
CA PHE A 196 -2.81 -7.06 -9.45
C PHE A 196 -4.06 -7.73 -8.86
N VAL A 197 -5.16 -6.97 -8.83
CA VAL A 197 -6.48 -7.42 -8.42
C VAL A 197 -7.37 -7.49 -9.66
N PRO A 198 -7.88 -8.66 -10.08
CA PRO A 198 -8.79 -8.76 -11.22
C PRO A 198 -10.19 -8.20 -10.89
N GLU A 199 -10.92 -7.80 -11.92
CA GLU A 199 -12.27 -7.21 -11.81
C GLU A 199 -13.27 -8.05 -11.00
N ASP A 200 -13.20 -9.38 -11.08
CA ASP A 200 -14.07 -10.32 -10.36
C ASP A 200 -13.74 -10.46 -8.86
N HIS A 201 -12.63 -9.88 -8.40
CA HIS A 201 -12.24 -9.82 -6.99
C HIS A 201 -12.58 -8.45 -6.34
N VAL A 202 -13.11 -7.51 -7.11
CA VAL A 202 -13.61 -6.23 -6.60
C VAL A 202 -15.08 -6.37 -6.21
N VAL A 203 -15.35 -6.48 -4.90
CA VAL A 203 -16.71 -6.70 -4.37
C VAL A 203 -17.57 -5.44 -4.42
N GLY A 204 -16.97 -4.24 -4.30
CA GLY A 204 -17.70 -2.97 -4.36
C GLY A 204 -16.93 -1.79 -3.79
N LYS A 205 -17.59 -0.62 -3.78
CA LYS A 205 -17.05 0.64 -3.27
C LYS A 205 -17.77 1.03 -1.98
N PRO A 206 -17.08 1.16 -0.83
CA PRO A 206 -17.72 1.64 0.39
C PRO A 206 -18.16 3.09 0.21
N ILE A 207 -19.46 3.37 0.38
CA ILE A 207 -20.05 4.71 0.17
C ILE A 207 -20.23 5.52 1.46
N VAL A 208 -20.40 4.85 2.60
CA VAL A 208 -20.67 5.48 3.90
C VAL A 208 -19.97 4.71 5.01
N VAL A 209 -19.32 5.42 5.93
CA VAL A 209 -18.86 4.84 7.20
C VAL A 209 -20.02 4.84 8.18
N TRP A 210 -20.73 3.72 8.29
CA TRP A 210 -21.89 3.58 9.19
C TRP A 210 -21.49 3.35 10.65
N LEU A 211 -20.35 2.72 10.91
CA LEU A 211 -19.84 2.46 12.25
C LEU A 211 -18.32 2.65 12.27
N SER A 212 -17.83 3.44 13.24
CA SER A 212 -16.40 3.58 13.50
C SER A 212 -16.16 3.50 14.99
N LEU A 213 -15.43 2.46 15.40
CA LEU A 213 -15.09 2.22 16.80
C LEU A 213 -13.62 2.51 17.05
N ASP A 214 -13.33 3.08 18.21
CA ASP A 214 -11.99 3.21 18.75
C ASP A 214 -11.65 1.98 19.59
N LYS A 215 -10.80 1.11 19.07
CA LYS A 215 -10.40 -0.14 19.72
C LYS A 215 -9.73 0.09 21.08
N ASP A 216 -9.16 1.27 21.30
CA ASP A 216 -8.42 1.64 22.49
C ASP A 216 -9.29 2.33 23.57
N ARG A 217 -10.61 2.49 23.32
CA ARG A 217 -11.53 3.14 24.27
C ARG A 217 -12.64 2.19 24.72
N GLY A 218 -13.01 2.32 25.99
CA GLY A 218 -14.17 1.65 26.58
C GLY A 218 -15.47 2.31 26.13
N TRP A 219 -16.58 1.57 26.21
CA TRP A 219 -17.91 2.05 25.79
C TRP A 219 -18.31 3.39 26.42
N PHE A 220 -17.89 3.61 27.68
CA PHE A 220 -18.17 4.83 28.44
C PHE A 220 -17.05 5.89 28.36
N SER A 221 -15.96 5.62 27.64
CA SER A 221 -14.80 6.53 27.49
C SER A 221 -14.55 6.95 26.02
N GLY A 222 -15.58 6.87 25.19
CA GLY A 222 -15.55 7.37 23.80
C GLY A 222 -15.24 6.31 22.75
N LYS A 223 -15.69 5.07 22.93
CA LYS A 223 -15.53 3.97 21.96
C LYS A 223 -16.08 4.27 20.57
N ILE A 224 -17.07 5.15 20.44
CA ILE A 224 -17.64 5.53 19.15
C ILE A 224 -16.91 6.78 18.63
N ARG A 225 -16.33 6.69 17.43
CA ARG A 225 -15.67 7.80 16.73
C ARG A 225 -16.71 8.62 15.97
N TRP A 226 -17.42 9.48 16.70
CA TRP A 226 -18.54 10.27 16.17
C TRP A 226 -18.13 11.13 14.97
N GLU A 227 -16.89 11.64 14.92
CA GLU A 227 -16.38 12.43 13.79
C GLU A 227 -16.18 11.63 12.48
N ARG A 228 -16.36 10.30 12.52
CA ARG A 228 -16.25 9.40 11.37
C ARG A 228 -17.57 8.73 10.98
N LEU A 229 -18.60 8.85 11.81
CA LEU A 229 -19.92 8.32 11.51
C LEU A 229 -20.62 9.14 10.42
N PHE A 230 -21.27 8.46 9.48
CA PHE A 230 -22.00 9.06 8.37
C PHE A 230 -21.18 10.00 7.48
N LYS A 231 -19.85 9.92 7.56
CA LYS A 231 -19.00 10.54 6.55
C LYS A 231 -19.14 9.78 5.25
N TRP A 232 -19.54 10.53 4.23
CA TRP A 232 -19.46 10.08 2.84
C TRP A 232 -18.00 9.85 2.49
N VAL A 233 -17.72 8.71 1.89
CA VAL A 233 -16.39 8.45 1.34
C VAL A 233 -16.31 9.22 0.02
N HIS A 234 -15.74 10.43 0.06
CA HIS A 234 -15.47 11.21 -1.16
C HIS A 234 -14.34 10.54 -1.95
N GLN A 235 -14.49 10.55 -3.28
CA GLN A 235 -13.59 9.89 -4.23
C GLN A 235 -12.24 10.59 -4.28
#